data_AF-A0A4V1T1I1-F1
#
_entry.id   AF-A0A4V1T1I1-F1
#
_cell.length_a   1.000
_cell.length_b   1.000
_cell.length_c   1.000
_cell.angle_alpha   90.00
_cell.angle_beta   90.00
_cell.angle_gamma   90.00
#
_symmetry.space_group_name_H-M   'P 1'
#
loop_
_entity.id
_entity.type
_entity.pdbx_description
1 polymer ?
#
loop_
_entity_poly.entity_id
_entity_poly.type
_entity_poly.pdbx_seq_one_letter_code
_entity_poly.pdbx_strand_id
1 'polypeptide(L)'
;MSMQKTIITIALFCTQILFLLNGQHIVGTAANPFFVLATGMLLPIYYFFLYLRAEKLQPQDTVATPNTFISKPVVGFIAGCIAMMLTFWGIRQLFWEFPDPYHSSDVILSVEVLYDRFVAGQYPYRPLEQYSWHPFPPYLPLYWLPVYISRILDIDVRWTGVFVLVLAMGLYGLCSWRSKIPLSHKLLAVLLPVFGTVGYLIWCRFDLAVSFEFIIAGYYLMLAAGLATRNMPLVVLGLIGCLLSRFTMIFWLPVFVVLTWVNLPKKQTLIAAGIVIAAVLFIYIIPFYLKDPTAFGKSIAYYKVSAIAEWEGYGDDHTSWTFIPGVHFAPYFKNMFSGTMEERVSHTQTVQAALMIVSVIISFILYRRWRNKINFYDFLLPMLYIIMLLYFMTAPLVFRYYYLTMLTISGVLCGKILLDAHFKHSKSDSTS
;
A
#
# COMPACT_ATOMS: atom_id res chain seq x y z
N MET A 1 20.82 10.61 21.03
CA MET A 1 20.51 10.53 19.58
C MET A 1 19.31 9.64 19.24
N SER A 2 19.10 8.47 19.89
CA SER A 2 17.94 7.60 19.58
C SER A 2 16.57 8.28 19.80
N MET A 3 16.37 8.93 20.96
CA MET A 3 15.08 9.57 21.28
C MET A 3 14.66 10.66 20.29
N GLN A 4 15.60 11.49 19.82
CA GLN A 4 15.32 12.55 18.85
C GLN A 4 14.85 11.96 17.50
N LYS A 5 15.49 10.88 17.03
CA LYS A 5 15.08 10.19 15.79
C LYS A 5 13.67 9.63 15.92
N THR A 6 13.35 9.02 17.06
CA THR A 6 12.01 8.51 17.36
C THR A 6 10.97 9.64 17.31
N ILE A 7 11.20 10.75 18.02
CA ILE A 7 10.27 11.89 18.05
C ILE A 7 10.03 12.45 16.65
N ILE A 8 11.09 12.69 15.86
CA ILE A 8 10.96 13.21 14.50
C ILE A 8 10.16 12.24 13.62
N THR A 9 10.46 10.94 13.69
CA THR A 9 9.76 9.91 12.89
C THR A 9 8.26 9.89 13.20
N ILE A 10 7.91 9.90 14.49
CA ILE A 10 6.50 9.91 14.93
C ILE A 10 5.82 11.21 14.50
N ALA A 11 6.48 12.36 14.68
CA ALA A 11 5.91 13.65 14.27
C ALA A 11 5.65 13.71 12.76
N LEU A 12 6.57 13.23 11.92
CA LEU A 12 6.38 13.17 10.47
C LEU A 12 5.20 12.28 10.09
N PHE A 13 5.09 11.10 10.70
CA PHE A 13 4.00 10.16 10.42
C PHE A 13 2.63 10.69 10.89
N CYS A 14 2.55 11.25 12.09
CA CYS A 14 1.31 11.87 12.59
C CYS A 14 0.89 13.06 11.72
N THR A 15 1.85 13.88 11.29
CA THR A 15 1.58 15.00 10.37
C THR A 15 1.05 14.51 9.03
N GLN A 16 1.63 13.42 8.49
CA GLN A 16 1.14 12.79 7.28
C GLN A 16 -0.32 12.31 7.44
N ILE A 17 -0.64 11.57 8.51
CA ILE A 17 -2.01 11.10 8.79
C ILE A 17 -2.97 12.30 8.86
N LEU A 18 -2.58 13.35 9.58
CA LEU A 18 -3.41 14.54 9.79
C LEU A 18 -3.78 15.21 8.46
N PHE A 19 -2.82 15.51 7.60
CA PHE A 19 -3.09 16.19 6.33
C PHE A 19 -3.83 15.29 5.34
N LEU A 20 -3.52 14.00 5.33
CA LEU A 20 -4.14 13.06 4.42
C LEU A 20 -5.62 12.81 4.75
N LEU A 21 -5.98 12.73 6.04
CA LEU A 21 -7.36 12.40 6.45
C LEU A 21 -8.20 13.62 6.79
N ASN A 22 -7.59 14.68 7.33
CA ASN A 22 -8.29 15.86 7.85
C ASN A 22 -7.73 17.20 7.33
N GLY A 23 -6.74 17.17 6.43
CA GLY A 23 -6.05 18.39 5.99
C GLY A 23 -6.93 19.39 5.26
N GLN A 24 -8.00 18.94 4.59
CA GLN A 24 -8.99 19.81 3.97
C GLN A 24 -9.61 20.81 4.96
N HIS A 25 -9.81 20.42 6.23
CA HIS A 25 -10.39 21.29 7.25
C HIS A 25 -9.35 22.26 7.85
N ILE A 26 -8.06 21.99 7.64
CA ILE A 26 -6.95 22.78 8.20
C ILE A 26 -6.49 23.84 7.20
N VAL A 27 -6.29 23.44 5.94
CA VAL A 27 -5.69 24.29 4.89
C VAL A 27 -6.60 24.50 3.68
N GLY A 28 -7.80 23.90 3.67
CA GLY A 28 -8.73 23.93 2.54
C GLY A 28 -8.43 22.87 1.48
N THR A 29 -9.48 22.44 0.76
CA THR A 29 -9.41 21.43 -0.31
C THR A 29 -8.41 21.77 -1.40
N ALA A 30 -8.24 23.07 -1.73
CA ALA A 30 -7.26 23.51 -2.73
C ALA A 30 -5.82 23.30 -2.24
N ALA A 31 -5.45 23.80 -1.07
CA ALA A 31 -4.06 23.71 -0.63
C ALA A 31 -3.66 22.28 -0.18
N ASN A 32 -4.61 21.48 0.29
CA ASN A 32 -4.33 20.18 0.92
C ASN A 32 -3.48 19.20 0.07
N PRO A 33 -3.68 19.02 -1.25
CA PRO A 33 -2.85 18.11 -2.06
C PRO A 33 -1.36 18.43 -1.99
N PHE A 34 -0.98 19.71 -1.89
CA PHE A 34 0.42 20.11 -1.74
C PHE A 34 0.98 19.71 -0.38
N PHE A 35 0.19 19.84 0.69
CA PHE A 35 0.59 19.40 2.03
C PHE A 35 0.65 17.87 2.12
N VAL A 36 -0.27 17.15 1.49
CA VAL A 36 -0.23 15.68 1.40
C VAL A 36 1.02 15.22 0.67
N LEU A 37 1.35 15.82 -0.48
CA LEU A 37 2.60 15.52 -1.20
C LEU A 37 3.84 15.84 -0.34
N ALA A 38 3.89 17.04 0.24
CA ALA A 38 5.04 17.50 1.02
C ALA A 38 5.28 16.60 2.23
N THR A 39 4.26 16.42 3.08
CA THR A 39 4.35 15.57 4.28
C THR A 39 4.58 14.11 3.92
N GLY A 40 3.97 13.64 2.83
CA GLY A 40 4.22 12.31 2.28
C GLY A 40 5.68 12.10 1.89
N MET A 41 6.34 13.10 1.28
CA MET A 41 7.74 13.03 0.86
C MET A 41 8.75 13.18 2.02
N LEU A 42 8.40 13.89 3.09
CA LEU A 42 9.33 14.15 4.20
C LEU A 42 9.84 12.85 4.86
N LEU A 43 8.98 11.84 5.02
CA LEU A 43 9.37 10.58 5.66
C LEU A 43 10.42 9.77 4.88
N PRO A 44 10.26 9.45 3.58
CA PRO A 44 11.30 8.76 2.81
C PRO A 44 12.55 9.63 2.62
N ILE A 45 12.44 10.96 2.51
CA ILE A 45 13.61 11.85 2.50
C ILE A 45 14.38 11.75 3.81
N TYR A 46 13.68 11.79 4.95
CA TYR A 46 14.27 11.63 6.27
C TYR A 46 14.93 10.26 6.43
N TYR A 47 14.30 9.20 5.93
CA TYR A 47 14.87 7.85 5.89
C TYR A 47 16.21 7.82 5.14
N PHE A 48 16.25 8.35 3.91
CA PHE A 48 17.48 8.40 3.13
C PHE A 48 18.54 9.28 3.80
N PHE A 49 18.15 10.41 4.39
CA PHE A 49 19.05 11.28 5.13
C PHE A 49 19.73 10.55 6.30
N LEU A 50 18.97 9.79 7.09
CA LEU A 50 19.52 8.98 8.18
C LEU A 50 20.52 7.93 7.68
N TYR A 51 20.18 7.24 6.59
CA TYR A 51 21.06 6.21 6.00
C TYR A 51 22.34 6.80 5.39
N LEU A 52 22.24 7.95 4.71
CA LEU A 52 23.39 8.58 4.06
C LEU A 52 24.36 9.24 5.06
N ARG A 53 23.88 9.62 6.24
CA ARG A 53 24.70 10.16 7.34
C ARG A 53 25.27 9.09 8.27
N ALA A 54 24.67 7.90 8.32
CA ALA A 54 25.26 6.81 9.07
C ALA A 54 26.62 6.45 8.44
N GLU A 55 27.71 6.72 9.15
CA GLU A 55 29.02 6.16 8.80
C GLU A 55 28.87 4.66 8.57
N LYS A 56 29.50 4.14 7.50
CA LYS A 56 29.39 2.75 6.99
C LYS A 56 28.96 1.80 8.11
N LEU A 57 27.65 1.61 8.26
CA LEU A 57 27.11 0.58 9.13
C LEU A 57 27.52 -0.71 8.44
N GLN A 58 28.63 -1.30 8.88
CA GLN A 58 28.89 -2.68 8.54
C GLN A 58 27.65 -3.45 9.01
N PRO A 59 26.99 -4.21 8.13
CA PRO A 59 25.90 -5.07 8.55
C PRO A 59 26.48 -5.99 9.61
N GLN A 60 26.21 -5.67 10.87
CA GLN A 60 26.69 -6.48 11.96
C GLN A 60 25.87 -7.77 11.85
N ASP A 61 26.49 -8.84 11.37
CA ASP A 61 25.98 -10.21 11.36
C ASP A 61 25.73 -10.64 12.81
N THR A 62 24.72 -10.06 13.44
CA THR A 62 24.42 -10.23 14.85
C THR A 62 23.49 -11.41 15.03
N VAL A 63 23.90 -12.57 14.48
CA VAL A 63 23.38 -13.87 14.91
C VAL A 63 23.98 -14.16 16.28
N ALA A 64 23.46 -13.49 17.31
CA ALA A 64 23.57 -13.99 18.68
C ALA A 64 22.17 -14.36 19.11
N THR A 65 21.97 -15.63 19.40
CA THR A 65 20.71 -16.24 19.84
C THR A 65 20.31 -15.66 21.21
N PRO A 66 19.24 -14.86 21.33
CA PRO A 66 18.72 -14.49 22.63
C PRO A 66 18.01 -15.71 23.22
N ASN A 67 18.47 -16.19 24.38
CA ASN A 67 17.92 -17.40 25.02
C ASN A 67 16.72 -17.10 25.94
N THR A 68 15.99 -16.00 25.72
CA THR A 68 14.86 -15.58 26.57
C THR A 68 13.52 -15.84 25.90
N PHE A 69 12.52 -16.30 26.66
CA PHE A 69 11.17 -16.62 26.19
C PHE A 69 10.49 -15.47 25.42
N ILE A 70 10.79 -14.21 25.77
CA ILE A 70 10.24 -12.98 25.17
C ILE A 70 10.80 -12.72 23.76
N SER A 71 11.90 -13.37 23.37
CA SER A 71 12.48 -13.24 22.03
C SER A 71 11.87 -14.18 20.99
N LYS A 72 10.91 -15.03 21.40
CA LYS A 72 10.26 -15.98 20.49
C LYS A 72 9.49 -15.22 19.40
N PRO A 73 9.73 -15.51 18.10
CA PRO A 73 9.02 -14.85 17.00
C PRO A 73 7.49 -14.92 17.12
N VAL A 74 6.95 -16.01 17.68
CA VAL A 74 5.52 -16.21 17.91
C VAL A 74 4.92 -15.09 18.78
N VAL A 75 5.65 -14.57 19.77
CA VAL A 75 5.21 -13.44 20.59
C VAL A 75 5.03 -12.19 19.72
N GLY A 76 5.94 -11.96 18.77
CA GLY A 76 5.82 -10.90 17.79
C GLY A 76 4.60 -11.05 16.89
N PHE A 77 4.31 -12.26 16.43
CA PHE A 77 3.11 -12.55 15.64
C PHE A 77 1.84 -12.20 16.41
N ILE A 78 1.73 -12.71 17.64
CA ILE A 78 0.59 -12.43 18.52
C ILE A 78 0.48 -10.92 18.80
N ALA A 79 1.58 -10.23 19.08
CA ALA A 79 1.59 -8.79 19.28
C ALA A 79 1.08 -8.02 18.05
N GLY A 80 1.47 -8.43 16.85
CA GLY A 80 0.96 -7.86 15.59
C GLY A 80 -0.54 -8.07 15.40
N CYS A 81 -1.02 -9.29 15.64
CA CYS A 81 -2.46 -9.57 15.59
C CYS A 81 -3.24 -8.77 16.64
N ILE A 82 -2.77 -8.74 17.89
CA ILE A 82 -3.39 -7.96 18.97
C ILE A 82 -3.43 -6.47 18.60
N ALA A 83 -2.33 -5.92 18.09
CA ALA A 83 -2.25 -4.52 17.68
C ALA A 83 -3.37 -4.14 16.70
N MET A 84 -3.62 -4.96 15.67
CA MET A 84 -4.72 -4.73 14.74
C MET A 84 -6.09 -4.96 15.39
N MET A 85 -6.23 -5.99 16.23
CA MET A 85 -7.47 -6.29 16.96
C MET A 85 -7.89 -5.18 17.94
N LEU A 86 -6.99 -4.27 18.34
CA LEU A 86 -7.38 -3.06 19.09
C LEU A 86 -8.39 -2.18 18.32
N THR A 87 -8.41 -2.27 16.99
CA THR A 87 -9.38 -1.54 16.14
C THR A 87 -10.69 -2.28 15.93
N PHE A 88 -10.82 -3.53 16.42
CA PHE A 88 -11.95 -4.41 16.17
C PHE A 88 -13.30 -3.75 16.52
N TRP A 89 -13.40 -3.14 17.70
CA TRP A 89 -14.64 -2.51 18.15
C TRP A 89 -15.05 -1.32 17.27
N GLY A 90 -14.09 -0.50 16.83
CA GLY A 90 -14.34 0.62 15.92
C GLY A 90 -14.79 0.14 14.54
N ILE A 91 -14.14 -0.89 13.99
CA ILE A 91 -14.53 -1.51 12.70
C ILE A 91 -15.90 -2.17 12.81
N ARG A 92 -16.18 -2.90 13.90
CA ARG A 92 -17.48 -3.54 14.13
C ARG A 92 -18.59 -2.49 14.21
N GLN A 93 -18.39 -1.43 14.99
CA GLN A 93 -19.35 -0.34 15.08
C GLN A 93 -19.57 0.31 13.71
N LEU A 94 -18.51 0.49 12.93
CA LEU A 94 -18.60 1.02 11.57
C LEU A 94 -19.48 0.14 10.67
N PHE A 95 -19.24 -1.17 10.63
CA PHE A 95 -20.03 -2.07 9.79
C PHE A 95 -21.48 -2.20 10.27
N TRP A 96 -21.72 -2.02 11.58
CA TRP A 96 -23.08 -1.93 12.13
C TRP A 96 -23.79 -0.63 11.72
N GLU A 97 -23.07 0.50 11.69
CA GLU A 97 -23.59 1.80 11.25
C GLU A 97 -23.92 1.81 9.76
N PHE A 98 -23.15 1.08 8.96
CA PHE A 98 -23.34 0.93 7.52
C PHE A 98 -23.58 -0.54 7.15
N PRO A 99 -24.75 -1.12 7.49
CA PRO A 99 -25.04 -2.53 7.28
C PRO A 99 -25.25 -2.87 5.80
N ASP A 100 -25.67 -1.89 5.00
CA ASP A 100 -25.88 -2.03 3.57
C ASP A 100 -25.00 -1.03 2.80
N PRO A 101 -23.75 -1.42 2.46
CA PRO A 101 -22.86 -0.55 1.72
C PRO A 101 -23.14 -0.55 0.21
N TYR A 102 -24.04 -1.40 -0.31
CA TYR A 102 -24.27 -1.58 -1.75
C TYR A 102 -24.95 -0.37 -2.40
N HIS A 103 -25.70 0.40 -1.61
CA HIS A 103 -26.31 1.66 -2.04
C HIS A 103 -25.30 2.78 -2.25
N SER A 104 -24.11 2.68 -1.64
CA SER A 104 -23.11 3.75 -1.65
C SER A 104 -21.86 3.41 -2.43
N SER A 105 -21.65 2.13 -2.79
CA SER A 105 -20.45 1.69 -3.48
C SER A 105 -20.71 0.43 -4.30
N ASP A 106 -20.25 0.49 -5.54
CA ASP A 106 -20.20 -0.63 -6.47
C ASP A 106 -19.07 -1.61 -6.14
N VAL A 107 -18.07 -1.21 -5.34
CA VAL A 107 -16.89 -2.02 -5.02
C VAL A 107 -17.28 -3.35 -4.37
N ILE A 108 -18.11 -3.29 -3.34
CA ILE A 108 -18.46 -4.47 -2.51
C ILE A 108 -19.36 -5.40 -3.31
N LEU A 109 -20.38 -4.87 -3.99
CA LEU A 109 -21.23 -5.67 -4.87
C LEU A 109 -20.40 -6.32 -6.00
N SER A 110 -19.47 -5.57 -6.59
CA SER A 110 -18.61 -6.09 -7.66
C SER A 110 -17.80 -7.30 -7.22
N VAL A 111 -17.16 -7.25 -6.05
CA VAL A 111 -16.34 -8.38 -5.58
C VAL A 111 -17.18 -9.61 -5.25
N GLU A 112 -18.38 -9.41 -4.71
CA GLU A 112 -19.32 -10.50 -4.45
C GLU A 112 -19.82 -11.13 -5.75
N VAL A 113 -20.27 -10.33 -6.72
CA VAL A 113 -20.78 -10.83 -8.02
C VAL A 113 -19.69 -11.57 -8.80
N LEU A 114 -18.45 -11.08 -8.76
CA LEU A 114 -17.31 -11.77 -9.37
C LEU A 114 -17.11 -13.17 -8.75
N TYR A 115 -17.15 -13.24 -7.42
CA TYR A 115 -17.01 -14.49 -6.68
C TYR A 115 -18.18 -15.44 -6.94
N ASP A 116 -19.41 -14.96 -6.87
CA ASP A 116 -20.61 -15.78 -7.03
C ASP A 116 -20.69 -16.36 -8.46
N ARG A 117 -20.34 -15.56 -9.49
CA ARG A 117 -20.21 -16.04 -10.88
C ARG A 117 -19.15 -17.14 -10.98
N PHE A 118 -17.99 -16.95 -10.36
CA PHE A 118 -16.90 -17.94 -10.38
C PHE A 118 -17.34 -19.29 -9.81
N VAL A 119 -17.99 -19.29 -8.63
CA VAL A 119 -18.47 -20.52 -7.98
C VAL A 119 -19.61 -21.17 -8.76
N ALA A 120 -20.45 -20.37 -9.42
CA ALA A 120 -21.50 -20.86 -10.33
C ALA A 120 -20.96 -21.40 -11.67
N GLY A 121 -19.64 -21.43 -11.89
CA GLY A 121 -19.03 -21.85 -13.16
C GLY A 121 -19.22 -20.85 -14.30
N GLN A 122 -19.70 -19.64 -14.00
CA GLN A 122 -19.86 -18.55 -14.96
C GLN A 122 -18.57 -17.74 -15.09
N TYR A 123 -18.39 -17.06 -16.23
CA TYR A 123 -17.25 -16.18 -16.43
C TYR A 123 -17.40 -14.90 -15.58
N PRO A 124 -16.48 -14.58 -14.63
CA PRO A 124 -16.67 -13.47 -13.70
C PRO A 124 -16.66 -12.09 -14.38
N TYR A 125 -15.74 -11.88 -15.32
CA TYR A 125 -15.45 -10.58 -15.94
C TYR A 125 -16.47 -10.18 -17.01
N ARG A 126 -17.68 -9.83 -16.56
CA ARG A 126 -18.77 -9.29 -17.38
C ARG A 126 -19.37 -8.06 -16.70
N PRO A 127 -20.01 -7.14 -17.45
CA PRO A 127 -20.74 -6.03 -16.86
C PRO A 127 -21.70 -6.47 -15.74
N LEU A 128 -21.88 -5.61 -14.74
CA LEU A 128 -22.82 -5.85 -13.64
C LEU A 128 -24.23 -5.47 -14.09
N GLU A 129 -25.12 -6.45 -14.15
CA GLU A 129 -26.50 -6.28 -14.64
C GLU A 129 -27.39 -5.60 -13.59
N GLN A 130 -26.97 -5.62 -12.33
CA GLN A 130 -27.70 -5.04 -11.20
C GLN A 130 -27.75 -3.51 -11.24
N TYR A 131 -26.86 -2.86 -11.97
CA TYR A 131 -26.84 -1.41 -12.14
C TYR A 131 -27.34 -1.03 -13.54
N SER A 132 -28.12 0.04 -13.63
CA SER A 132 -28.68 0.56 -14.89
C SER A 132 -27.63 0.99 -15.92
N TRP A 133 -26.42 1.33 -15.46
CA TRP A 133 -25.31 1.80 -16.28
C TRP A 133 -24.24 0.73 -16.54
N HIS A 134 -24.48 -0.51 -16.07
CA HIS A 134 -23.69 -1.70 -16.38
C HIS A 134 -22.16 -1.57 -16.21
N PRO A 135 -21.65 -1.27 -15.01
CA PRO A 135 -20.22 -1.16 -14.75
C PRO A 135 -19.46 -2.43 -15.10
N PHE A 136 -18.25 -2.27 -15.65
CA PHE A 136 -17.34 -3.39 -15.85
C PHE A 136 -16.43 -3.55 -14.63
N PRO A 137 -16.41 -4.70 -13.94
CA PRO A 137 -15.65 -4.86 -12.71
C PRO A 137 -14.14 -4.93 -12.99
N PRO A 138 -13.32 -3.97 -12.52
CA PRO A 138 -11.91 -3.89 -12.91
C PRO A 138 -10.96 -4.76 -12.06
N TYR A 139 -11.50 -5.57 -11.14
CA TYR A 139 -10.74 -6.17 -10.04
C TYR A 139 -10.04 -7.48 -10.39
N LEU A 140 -8.76 -7.59 -10.03
CA LEU A 140 -7.98 -8.81 -10.22
C LEU A 140 -8.30 -9.88 -9.15
N PRO A 141 -7.97 -11.17 -9.39
CA PRO A 141 -8.47 -12.28 -8.58
C PRO A 141 -8.15 -12.20 -7.08
N LEU A 142 -6.98 -11.74 -6.65
CA LEU A 142 -6.70 -11.63 -5.21
C LEU A 142 -7.42 -10.45 -4.54
N TYR A 143 -8.13 -9.61 -5.30
CA TYR A 143 -9.05 -8.64 -4.70
C TYR A 143 -10.42 -9.26 -4.35
N TRP A 144 -10.91 -10.26 -5.08
CA TRP A 144 -12.26 -10.79 -4.89
C TRP A 144 -12.33 -12.28 -4.53
N LEU A 145 -11.35 -13.09 -4.94
CA LEU A 145 -11.32 -14.52 -4.62
C LEU A 145 -11.30 -14.80 -3.11
N PRO A 146 -10.64 -13.99 -2.26
CA PRO A 146 -10.68 -14.16 -0.81
C PRO A 146 -12.08 -14.00 -0.19
N VAL A 147 -13.07 -13.45 -0.91
CA VAL A 147 -14.49 -13.39 -0.48
C VAL A 147 -15.03 -14.78 -0.08
N TYR A 148 -14.41 -15.85 -0.59
CA TYR A 148 -14.61 -17.22 -0.10
C TYR A 148 -14.61 -17.34 1.43
N ILE A 149 -13.71 -16.64 2.12
CA ILE A 149 -13.56 -16.70 3.58
C ILE A 149 -14.86 -16.24 4.25
N SER A 150 -15.38 -15.08 3.85
CA SER A 150 -16.65 -14.56 4.37
C SER A 150 -17.84 -15.45 4.03
N ARG A 151 -17.86 -16.05 2.82
CA ARG A 151 -18.95 -16.93 2.37
C ARG A 151 -19.02 -18.25 3.15
N ILE A 152 -17.88 -18.83 3.52
CA ILE A 152 -17.86 -20.04 4.39
C ILE A 152 -18.31 -19.71 5.81
N LEU A 153 -17.90 -18.55 6.33
CA LEU A 153 -18.16 -18.16 7.71
C LEU A 153 -19.55 -17.51 7.90
N ASP A 154 -20.28 -17.27 6.81
CA ASP A 154 -21.56 -16.54 6.79
C ASP A 154 -21.47 -15.18 7.51
N ILE A 155 -20.43 -14.41 7.16
CA ILE A 155 -20.19 -13.07 7.70
C ILE A 155 -20.11 -12.04 6.58
N ASP A 156 -20.27 -10.77 6.95
CA ASP A 156 -20.08 -9.63 6.06
C ASP A 156 -18.73 -9.71 5.33
N VAL A 157 -18.77 -9.53 4.01
CA VAL A 157 -17.62 -9.67 3.11
C VAL A 157 -16.44 -8.79 3.52
N ARG A 158 -16.70 -7.60 4.07
CA ARG A 158 -15.67 -6.64 4.50
C ARG A 158 -14.72 -7.22 5.57
N TRP A 159 -15.18 -8.17 6.38
CA TRP A 159 -14.34 -8.86 7.36
C TRP A 159 -13.20 -9.68 6.74
N THR A 160 -13.36 -10.15 5.49
CA THR A 160 -12.28 -10.81 4.75
C THR A 160 -11.05 -9.91 4.64
N GLY A 161 -11.25 -8.64 4.29
CA GLY A 161 -10.15 -7.68 4.20
C GLY A 161 -9.48 -7.44 5.56
N VAL A 162 -10.28 -7.35 6.63
CA VAL A 162 -9.78 -7.20 8.01
C VAL A 162 -8.95 -8.41 8.42
N PHE A 163 -9.41 -9.63 8.12
CA PHE A 163 -8.68 -10.87 8.41
C PHE A 163 -7.31 -10.90 7.73
N VAL A 164 -7.25 -10.55 6.45
CA VAL A 164 -5.99 -10.49 5.70
C VAL A 164 -5.04 -9.44 6.30
N LEU A 165 -5.55 -8.28 6.70
CA LEU A 165 -4.73 -7.26 7.37
C LEU A 165 -4.22 -7.71 8.74
N VAL A 166 -5.04 -8.39 9.56
CA VAL A 166 -4.62 -8.97 10.85
C VAL A 166 -3.51 -10.00 10.66
N LEU A 167 -3.62 -10.86 9.64
CA LEU A 167 -2.58 -11.84 9.32
C LEU A 167 -1.28 -11.14 8.89
N ALA A 168 -1.38 -10.13 8.00
CA ALA A 168 -0.24 -9.35 7.55
C ALA A 168 0.45 -8.61 8.71
N MET A 169 -0.31 -8.08 9.67
CA MET A 169 0.20 -7.48 10.90
C MET A 169 0.91 -8.50 11.79
N GLY A 170 0.36 -9.71 11.91
CA GLY A 170 1.05 -10.82 12.58
C GLY A 170 2.38 -11.16 11.93
N LEU A 171 2.43 -11.26 10.60
CA LEU A 171 3.69 -11.53 9.87
C LEU A 171 4.70 -10.39 10.03
N TYR A 172 4.25 -9.13 10.01
CA TYR A 172 5.11 -7.98 10.29
C TYR A 172 5.67 -8.01 11.72
N GLY A 173 4.83 -8.32 12.70
CA GLY A 173 5.22 -8.51 14.10
C GLY A 173 6.24 -9.64 14.27
N LEU A 174 5.98 -10.80 13.66
CA LEU A 174 6.88 -11.97 13.63
C LEU A 174 8.29 -11.59 13.18
N CYS A 175 8.39 -10.79 12.11
CA CYS A 175 9.67 -10.37 11.56
C CYS A 175 10.34 -9.27 12.38
N SER A 176 9.59 -8.26 12.84
CA SER A 176 10.11 -7.14 13.65
C SER A 176 10.63 -7.58 15.01
N TRP A 177 10.05 -8.64 15.58
CA TRP A 177 10.42 -9.14 16.91
C TRP A 177 11.79 -9.79 17.00
N ARG A 178 12.37 -10.19 15.86
CA ARG A 178 13.70 -10.80 15.76
C ARG A 178 14.84 -9.82 16.07
N SER A 179 14.57 -8.52 16.11
CA SER A 179 15.56 -7.48 16.43
C SER A 179 16.00 -7.52 17.91
N LYS A 180 17.20 -7.02 18.22
CA LYS A 180 17.74 -6.97 19.61
C LYS A 180 17.50 -5.63 20.31
N ILE A 181 16.33 -5.06 20.07
CA ILE A 181 16.00 -3.67 20.39
C ILE A 181 15.08 -3.65 21.62
N PRO A 182 15.06 -2.55 22.42
CA PRO A 182 14.12 -2.42 23.52
C PRO A 182 12.68 -2.74 23.12
N LEU A 183 11.96 -3.44 24.00
CA LEU A 183 10.58 -3.88 23.79
C LEU A 183 9.65 -2.72 23.38
N SER A 184 9.85 -1.53 23.96
CA SER A 184 9.07 -0.34 23.64
C SER A 184 9.13 0.05 22.16
N HIS A 185 10.31 -0.03 21.54
CA HIS A 185 10.48 0.30 20.12
C HIS A 185 9.91 -0.80 19.22
N LYS A 186 9.97 -2.07 19.63
CA LYS A 186 9.32 -3.18 18.91
C LYS A 186 7.81 -3.01 18.92
N LEU A 187 7.22 -2.76 20.09
CA LEU A 187 5.79 -2.52 20.24
C LEU A 187 5.36 -1.29 19.44
N LEU A 188 6.09 -0.19 19.54
CA LEU A 188 5.81 1.01 18.76
C LEU A 188 5.90 0.76 17.25
N ALA A 189 6.93 0.05 16.78
CA ALA A 189 7.07 -0.34 15.38
C ALA A 189 5.85 -1.15 14.90
N VAL A 190 5.42 -2.15 15.68
CA VAL A 190 4.25 -2.97 15.37
C VAL A 190 2.94 -2.17 15.41
N LEU A 191 2.80 -1.18 16.29
CA LEU A 191 1.61 -0.34 16.38
C LEU A 191 1.48 0.68 15.23
N LEU A 192 2.59 1.09 14.61
CA LEU A 192 2.58 2.20 13.65
C LEU A 192 1.65 2.00 12.44
N PRO A 193 1.63 0.85 11.74
CA PRO A 193 0.68 0.63 10.66
C PRO A 193 -0.80 0.70 11.10
N VAL A 194 -1.10 0.41 12.38
CA VAL A 194 -2.47 0.45 12.93
C VAL A 194 -2.98 1.88 13.06
N PHE A 195 -2.11 2.85 13.31
CA PHE A 195 -2.53 4.26 13.45
C PHE A 195 -3.16 4.82 12.17
N GLY A 196 -2.78 4.32 10.98
CA GLY A 196 -3.48 4.65 9.75
C GLY A 196 -4.97 4.26 9.82
N THR A 197 -5.25 3.01 10.21
CA THR A 197 -6.62 2.51 10.40
C THR A 197 -7.37 3.30 11.47
N VAL A 198 -6.73 3.57 12.61
CA VAL A 198 -7.33 4.40 13.69
C VAL A 198 -7.68 5.79 13.16
N GLY A 199 -6.80 6.41 12.37
CA GLY A 199 -7.08 7.70 11.74
C GLY A 199 -8.33 7.64 10.85
N TYR A 200 -8.47 6.62 10.01
CA TYR A 200 -9.69 6.45 9.20
C TYR A 200 -10.94 6.24 10.04
N LEU A 201 -10.86 5.47 11.14
CA LEU A 201 -12.00 5.28 12.05
C LEU A 201 -12.45 6.58 12.75
N ILE A 202 -11.55 7.56 12.89
CA ILE A 202 -11.84 8.87 13.48
C ILE A 202 -12.37 9.84 12.43
N TRP A 203 -11.68 9.99 11.29
CA TRP A 203 -11.94 11.08 10.33
C TRP A 203 -12.62 10.65 9.03
N CYS A 204 -12.61 9.36 8.69
CA CYS A 204 -12.98 8.85 7.36
C CYS A 204 -13.75 7.53 7.45
N ARG A 205 -14.69 7.43 8.40
CA ARG A 205 -15.48 6.23 8.70
C ARG A 205 -16.14 5.66 7.45
N PHE A 206 -16.88 6.52 6.74
CA PHE A 206 -17.65 6.13 5.57
C PHE A 206 -16.77 5.54 4.45
N ASP A 207 -15.59 6.12 4.18
CA ASP A 207 -14.64 5.60 3.19
C ASP A 207 -14.23 4.14 3.45
N LEU A 208 -14.08 3.75 4.72
CA LEU A 208 -13.80 2.37 5.10
C LEU A 208 -15.04 1.47 5.00
N ALA A 209 -16.22 1.99 5.30
CA ALA A 209 -17.46 1.21 5.28
C ALA A 209 -17.85 0.74 3.88
N VAL A 210 -17.53 1.56 2.88
CA VAL A 210 -17.94 1.36 1.48
C VAL A 210 -16.81 0.82 0.58
N SER A 211 -15.66 0.48 1.17
CA SER A 211 -14.51 -0.04 0.42
C SER A 211 -14.13 -1.44 0.83
N PHE A 212 -13.37 -2.11 -0.03
CA PHE A 212 -12.75 -3.40 0.26
C PHE A 212 -11.23 -3.24 0.45
N GLU A 213 -10.81 -2.14 1.06
CA GLU A 213 -9.42 -1.68 0.98
C GLU A 213 -8.46 -2.33 1.98
N PHE A 214 -8.99 -2.87 3.08
CA PHE A 214 -8.19 -3.58 4.08
C PHE A 214 -7.39 -4.74 3.47
N ILE A 215 -7.93 -5.42 2.45
CA ILE A 215 -7.22 -6.52 1.79
C ILE A 215 -5.97 -6.05 1.04
N ILE A 216 -6.08 -4.90 0.36
CA ILE A 216 -4.97 -4.26 -0.37
C ILE A 216 -3.92 -3.80 0.62
N ALA A 217 -4.35 -3.12 1.69
CA ALA A 217 -3.46 -2.69 2.75
C ALA A 217 -2.69 -3.89 3.35
N GLY A 218 -3.35 -5.04 3.54
CA GLY A 218 -2.71 -6.28 3.98
C GLY A 218 -1.63 -6.81 3.02
N TYR A 219 -1.89 -6.84 1.71
CA TYR A 219 -0.89 -7.28 0.73
C TYR A 219 0.34 -6.36 0.68
N TYR A 220 0.10 -5.04 0.68
CA TYR A 220 1.18 -4.06 0.70
C TYR A 220 1.94 -4.03 2.02
N LEU A 221 1.27 -4.29 3.15
CA LEU A 221 1.92 -4.46 4.44
C LEU A 221 2.88 -5.65 4.40
N MET A 222 2.47 -6.80 3.85
CA MET A 222 3.35 -7.97 3.70
C MET A 222 4.56 -7.64 2.82
N LEU A 223 4.35 -6.97 1.68
CA LEU A 223 5.44 -6.57 0.80
C LEU A 223 6.42 -5.62 1.54
N ALA A 224 5.90 -4.58 2.19
CA ALA A 224 6.70 -3.62 2.94
C ALA A 224 7.45 -4.28 4.09
N ALA A 225 6.80 -5.18 4.83
CA ALA A 225 7.41 -5.97 5.91
C ALA A 225 8.53 -6.88 5.38
N GLY A 226 8.32 -7.53 4.24
CA GLY A 226 9.33 -8.34 3.56
C GLY A 226 10.56 -7.52 3.19
N LEU A 227 10.37 -6.31 2.62
CA LEU A 227 11.47 -5.39 2.30
C LEU A 227 12.19 -4.91 3.57
N ALA A 228 11.44 -4.43 4.57
CA ALA A 228 12.00 -3.92 5.83
C ALA A 228 12.84 -4.96 6.59
N THR A 229 12.47 -6.24 6.46
CA THR A 229 13.10 -7.36 7.16
C THR A 229 14.00 -8.20 6.28
N ARG A 230 14.19 -7.79 5.01
CA ARG A 230 15.02 -8.46 3.99
C ARG A 230 14.64 -9.94 3.79
N ASN A 231 13.34 -10.23 3.87
CA ASN A 231 12.77 -11.58 3.81
C ASN A 231 12.15 -11.84 2.43
N MET A 232 12.92 -12.45 1.52
CA MET A 232 12.50 -12.65 0.13
C MET A 232 11.21 -13.48 -0.03
N PRO A 233 10.96 -14.58 0.71
CA PRO A 233 9.66 -15.25 0.69
C PRO A 233 8.48 -14.33 0.98
N LEU A 234 8.60 -13.47 2.00
CA LEU A 234 7.55 -12.51 2.36
C LEU A 234 7.39 -11.42 1.29
N VAL A 235 8.50 -10.96 0.68
CA VAL A 235 8.48 -10.06 -0.49
C VAL A 235 7.73 -10.70 -1.66
N VAL A 236 8.01 -11.97 -1.98
CA VAL A 236 7.34 -12.69 -3.08
C VAL A 236 5.85 -12.84 -2.80
N LEU A 237 5.46 -13.24 -1.58
CA LEU A 237 4.05 -13.37 -1.20
C LEU A 237 3.31 -12.02 -1.29
N GLY A 238 3.89 -10.95 -0.74
CA GLY A 238 3.34 -9.61 -0.83
C GLY A 238 3.24 -9.12 -2.27
N LEU A 239 4.26 -9.39 -3.09
CA LEU A 239 4.28 -9.00 -4.50
C LEU A 239 3.20 -9.72 -5.32
N ILE A 240 2.95 -11.01 -5.09
CA ILE A 240 1.83 -11.74 -5.68
C ILE A 240 0.51 -11.09 -5.28
N GLY A 241 0.31 -10.82 -3.98
CA GLY A 241 -0.86 -10.13 -3.46
C GLY A 241 -1.11 -8.78 -4.13
N CYS A 242 -0.08 -7.94 -4.26
CA CYS A 242 -0.20 -6.64 -4.91
C CYS A 242 -0.48 -6.76 -6.41
N LEU A 243 0.26 -7.60 -7.15
CA LEU A 243 0.12 -7.73 -8.61
C LEU A 243 -1.21 -8.34 -9.03
N LEU A 244 -1.78 -9.24 -8.22
CA LEU A 244 -3.07 -9.86 -8.47
C LEU A 244 -4.24 -9.17 -7.78
N SER A 245 -4.00 -7.97 -7.21
CA SER A 245 -5.08 -7.12 -6.71
C SER A 245 -5.15 -5.77 -7.40
N ARG A 246 -4.03 -5.18 -7.85
CA ARG A 246 -3.98 -3.85 -8.49
C ARG A 246 -2.85 -3.67 -9.50
N PHE A 247 -3.06 -2.73 -10.44
CA PHE A 247 -2.09 -2.34 -11.46
C PHE A 247 -1.03 -1.32 -10.99
N THR A 248 -1.20 -0.73 -9.81
CA THR A 248 -0.35 0.32 -9.23
C THR A 248 1.12 -0.05 -9.12
N MET A 249 1.45 -1.35 -9.01
CA MET A 249 2.82 -1.84 -8.88
C MET A 249 3.64 -1.82 -10.18
N ILE A 250 3.02 -1.59 -11.33
CA ILE A 250 3.67 -1.75 -12.64
C ILE A 250 4.91 -0.86 -12.80
N PHE A 251 4.91 0.33 -12.18
CA PHE A 251 6.04 1.26 -12.25
C PHE A 251 7.14 0.96 -11.23
N TRP A 252 6.85 0.39 -10.07
CA TRP A 252 7.90 0.01 -9.11
C TRP A 252 8.59 -1.31 -9.49
N LEU A 253 7.86 -2.22 -10.13
CA LEU A 253 8.34 -3.57 -10.45
C LEU A 253 9.64 -3.60 -11.28
N PRO A 254 9.85 -2.76 -12.32
CA PRO A 254 11.11 -2.70 -13.05
C PRO A 254 12.31 -2.40 -12.15
N VAL A 255 12.15 -1.47 -11.18
CA VAL A 255 13.20 -1.14 -10.22
C VAL A 255 13.51 -2.37 -9.37
N PHE A 256 12.49 -3.03 -8.84
CA PHE A 256 12.65 -4.24 -8.04
C PHE A 256 13.36 -5.37 -8.80
N VAL A 257 12.94 -5.66 -10.03
CA VAL A 257 13.51 -6.74 -10.85
C VAL A 257 14.99 -6.48 -11.16
N VAL A 258 15.33 -5.27 -11.61
CA VAL A 258 16.72 -4.94 -11.93
C VAL A 258 17.59 -4.96 -10.67
N LEU A 259 17.12 -4.40 -9.55
CA LEU A 259 17.91 -4.36 -8.32
C LEU A 259 18.10 -5.74 -7.70
N THR A 260 17.09 -6.61 -7.72
CA THR A 260 17.23 -8.01 -7.27
C THR A 260 18.15 -8.80 -8.18
N TRP A 261 18.10 -8.59 -9.50
CA TRP A 261 19.02 -9.22 -10.45
C TRP A 261 20.49 -8.85 -10.23
N VAL A 262 20.74 -7.58 -9.89
CA VAL A 262 22.11 -7.07 -9.67
C VAL A 262 22.66 -7.48 -8.29
N ASN A 263 21.81 -7.61 -7.27
CA ASN A 263 22.26 -7.75 -5.88
C ASN A 263 22.07 -9.13 -5.25
N LEU A 264 21.27 -10.02 -5.84
CA LEU A 264 21.04 -11.36 -5.32
C LEU A 264 21.65 -12.43 -6.24
N PRO A 265 21.95 -13.64 -5.72
CA PRO A 265 22.33 -14.77 -6.55
C PRO A 265 21.27 -15.05 -7.61
N LYS A 266 21.69 -15.25 -8.87
CA LYS A 266 20.78 -15.50 -10.01
C LYS A 266 19.74 -16.58 -9.73
N LYS A 267 20.13 -17.67 -9.05
CA LYS A 267 19.23 -18.75 -8.65
C LYS A 267 18.07 -18.24 -7.78
N GLN A 268 18.36 -17.43 -6.78
CA GLN A 268 17.33 -16.88 -5.88
C GLN A 268 16.39 -15.95 -6.64
N THR A 269 16.93 -15.07 -7.50
CA THR A 269 16.12 -14.15 -8.32
C THR A 269 15.24 -14.89 -9.31
N LEU A 270 15.76 -15.93 -9.99
CA LEU A 270 14.99 -16.75 -10.93
C LEU A 270 13.88 -17.56 -10.24
N ILE A 271 14.15 -18.13 -9.05
CA ILE A 271 13.12 -18.81 -8.26
C ILE A 271 12.02 -17.83 -7.87
N ALA A 272 12.38 -16.66 -7.34
CA ALA A 272 11.40 -15.65 -6.96
C ALA A 272 10.56 -15.19 -8.15
N ALA A 273 11.19 -14.88 -9.29
CA ALA A 273 10.50 -14.50 -10.52
C ALA A 273 9.60 -15.62 -11.03
N GLY A 274 10.09 -16.87 -11.04
CA GLY A 274 9.32 -18.04 -11.45
C GLY A 274 8.07 -18.25 -10.61
N ILE A 275 8.16 -18.10 -9.28
CA ILE A 275 7.00 -18.21 -8.37
C ILE A 275 5.97 -17.11 -8.65
N VAL A 276 6.41 -15.85 -8.83
CA VAL A 276 5.51 -14.73 -9.15
C VAL A 276 4.82 -14.95 -10.51
N ILE A 277 5.59 -15.31 -11.54
CA ILE A 277 5.06 -15.58 -12.88
C ILE A 277 4.08 -16.74 -12.84
N ALA A 278 4.42 -17.84 -12.16
CA ALA A 278 3.53 -18.98 -12.00
C ALA A 278 2.23 -18.58 -11.30
N ALA A 279 2.28 -17.81 -10.21
CA ALA A 279 1.09 -17.32 -9.54
C ALA A 279 0.21 -16.47 -10.47
N VAL A 280 0.79 -15.53 -11.22
CA VAL A 280 0.04 -14.70 -12.18
C VAL A 280 -0.57 -15.57 -13.29
N LEU A 281 0.18 -16.55 -13.79
CA LEU A 281 -0.31 -17.47 -14.82
C LEU A 281 -1.49 -18.31 -14.33
N PHE A 282 -1.33 -19.00 -13.20
CA PHE A 282 -2.32 -19.95 -12.71
C PHE A 282 -3.52 -19.30 -12.02
N ILE A 283 -3.35 -18.13 -11.39
CA ILE A 283 -4.45 -17.46 -10.67
C ILE A 283 -5.22 -16.50 -11.58
N TYR A 284 -4.57 -15.88 -12.58
CA TYR A 284 -5.22 -14.88 -13.44
C TYR A 284 -5.24 -15.25 -14.91
N ILE A 285 -4.07 -15.46 -15.54
CA ILE A 285 -3.98 -15.52 -16.99
C ILE A 285 -4.74 -16.73 -17.55
N ILE A 286 -4.42 -17.94 -17.06
CA ILE A 286 -5.03 -19.19 -17.53
C ILE A 286 -6.54 -19.24 -17.25
N PRO A 287 -7.03 -18.99 -16.01
CA PRO A 287 -8.46 -19.14 -15.72
C PRO A 287 -9.33 -18.03 -16.34
N PHE A 288 -8.79 -16.82 -16.54
CA PHE A 288 -9.60 -15.64 -16.89
C PHE A 288 -9.17 -14.93 -18.16
N TYR A 289 -7.89 -14.54 -18.27
CA TYR A 289 -7.42 -13.73 -19.42
C TYR A 289 -7.47 -14.50 -20.74
N LEU A 290 -7.08 -15.78 -20.75
CA LEU A 290 -7.14 -16.60 -21.97
C LEU A 290 -8.57 -16.83 -22.48
N LYS A 291 -9.58 -16.72 -21.61
CA LYS A 291 -11.00 -16.86 -22.00
C LYS A 291 -11.55 -15.59 -22.66
N ASP A 292 -11.17 -14.42 -22.16
CA ASP A 292 -11.49 -13.13 -22.78
C ASP A 292 -10.31 -12.15 -22.60
N PRO A 293 -9.37 -12.07 -23.57
CA PRO A 293 -8.26 -11.14 -23.50
C PRO A 293 -8.70 -9.66 -23.51
N THR A 294 -9.91 -9.37 -23.98
CA THR A 294 -10.45 -8.01 -24.02
C THR A 294 -10.87 -7.52 -22.64
N ALA A 295 -11.10 -8.42 -21.67
CA ALA A 295 -11.51 -8.08 -20.30
C ALA A 295 -10.52 -7.09 -19.65
N PHE A 296 -9.22 -7.30 -19.84
CA PHE A 296 -8.20 -6.38 -19.30
C PHE A 296 -8.30 -4.98 -19.91
N GLY A 297 -8.49 -4.88 -21.24
CA GLY A 297 -8.68 -3.61 -21.93
C GLY A 297 -9.95 -2.89 -21.48
N LYS A 298 -11.05 -3.64 -21.29
CA LYS A 298 -12.32 -3.12 -20.76
C LYS A 298 -12.15 -2.57 -19.34
N SER A 299 -11.40 -3.25 -18.47
CA SER A 299 -11.09 -2.75 -17.12
C SER A 299 -10.33 -1.42 -17.14
N ILE A 300 -9.35 -1.26 -18.03
CA ILE A 300 -8.60 0.00 -18.17
C ILE A 300 -9.50 1.11 -18.73
N ALA A 301 -10.29 0.79 -19.76
CA ALA A 301 -11.23 1.73 -20.36
C ALA A 301 -12.28 2.20 -19.35
N TYR A 302 -12.76 1.30 -18.48
CA TYR A 302 -13.69 1.61 -17.40
C TYR A 302 -13.15 2.72 -16.48
N TYR A 303 -11.90 2.63 -16.02
CA TYR A 303 -11.29 3.70 -15.22
C TYR A 303 -11.24 5.06 -15.93
N LYS A 304 -11.00 5.07 -17.26
CA LYS A 304 -11.03 6.30 -18.05
C LYS A 304 -12.45 6.88 -18.07
N VAL A 305 -13.45 6.05 -18.33
CA VAL A 305 -14.87 6.47 -18.38
C VAL A 305 -15.33 6.97 -17.01
N SER A 306 -15.03 6.25 -15.93
CA SER A 306 -15.35 6.69 -14.57
C SER A 306 -14.66 8.00 -14.20
N ALA A 307 -13.41 8.20 -14.61
CA ALA A 307 -12.72 9.47 -14.42
C ALA A 307 -13.41 10.59 -15.20
N ILE A 308 -13.81 10.37 -16.46
CA ILE A 308 -14.53 11.38 -17.25
C ILE A 308 -15.85 11.76 -16.56
N ALA A 309 -16.65 10.78 -16.13
CA ALA A 309 -17.92 11.01 -15.46
C ALA A 309 -17.74 11.80 -14.15
N GLU A 310 -16.76 11.44 -13.32
CA GLU A 310 -16.42 12.16 -12.09
C GLU A 310 -15.99 13.61 -12.38
N TRP A 311 -15.21 13.82 -13.44
CA TRP A 311 -14.75 15.16 -13.84
C TRP A 311 -15.89 16.02 -14.39
N GLU A 312 -16.84 15.43 -15.12
CA GLU A 312 -18.05 16.11 -15.60
C GLU A 312 -18.93 16.55 -14.44
N GLY A 313 -19.07 15.70 -13.41
CA GLY A 313 -19.79 16.00 -12.17
C GLY A 313 -19.07 16.92 -11.18
N TYR A 314 -17.90 17.47 -11.53
CA TYR A 314 -17.13 18.33 -10.63
C TYR A 314 -17.94 19.55 -10.19
N GLY A 315 -18.11 19.70 -8.87
CA GLY A 315 -18.88 20.80 -8.27
C GLY A 315 -20.33 20.43 -7.92
N ASP A 316 -20.76 19.22 -8.26
CA ASP A 316 -21.96 18.59 -7.71
C ASP A 316 -21.55 17.51 -6.70
N ASP A 317 -21.93 17.74 -5.44
CA ASP A 317 -21.63 16.86 -4.30
C ASP A 317 -22.23 15.46 -4.47
N HIS A 318 -23.25 15.30 -5.30
CA HIS A 318 -23.85 13.98 -5.58
C HIS A 318 -23.05 13.15 -6.59
N THR A 319 -22.18 13.79 -7.38
CA THR A 319 -21.45 13.12 -8.47
C THR A 319 -19.94 13.11 -8.31
N SER A 320 -19.36 14.03 -7.53
CA SER A 320 -17.90 14.23 -7.47
C SER A 320 -17.33 14.01 -6.06
N TRP A 321 -17.33 12.76 -5.60
CA TRP A 321 -16.90 12.42 -4.24
C TRP A 321 -15.39 12.41 -4.05
N THR A 322 -14.62 12.17 -5.11
CA THR A 322 -13.17 12.02 -5.02
C THR A 322 -12.41 13.34 -4.88
N PHE A 323 -13.00 14.45 -5.32
CA PHE A 323 -12.36 15.78 -5.25
C PHE A 323 -12.58 16.50 -3.94
N ILE A 324 -13.70 16.25 -3.26
CA ILE A 324 -14.06 16.91 -2.00
C ILE A 324 -12.91 16.82 -0.98
N PRO A 325 -12.28 15.65 -0.75
CA PRO A 325 -11.18 15.49 0.20
C PRO A 325 -9.92 16.33 -0.07
N GLY A 326 -9.70 16.78 -1.31
CA GLY A 326 -8.48 17.51 -1.67
C GLY A 326 -7.20 16.74 -1.37
N VAL A 327 -7.16 15.44 -1.67
CA VAL A 327 -5.99 14.58 -1.35
C VAL A 327 -5.07 14.32 -2.54
N HIS A 328 -5.42 14.78 -3.74
CA HIS A 328 -4.66 14.56 -4.98
C HIS A 328 -4.82 15.73 -5.98
N PHE A 329 -4.04 15.74 -7.06
CA PHE A 329 -3.95 16.89 -7.99
C PHE A 329 -4.95 16.88 -9.16
N ALA A 330 -5.88 15.92 -9.25
CA ALA A 330 -6.84 15.88 -10.36
C ALA A 330 -7.65 17.19 -10.54
N PRO A 331 -8.14 17.88 -9.49
CA PRO A 331 -8.80 19.18 -9.65
C PRO A 331 -7.90 20.24 -10.33
N TYR A 332 -6.60 20.21 -10.06
CA TYR A 332 -5.63 21.11 -10.68
C TYR A 332 -5.44 20.78 -12.15
N PHE A 333 -5.27 19.51 -12.50
CA PHE A 333 -5.12 19.10 -13.90
C PHE A 333 -6.37 19.37 -14.72
N LYS A 334 -7.56 19.20 -14.14
CA LYS A 334 -8.84 19.57 -14.76
C LYS A 334 -8.89 21.04 -15.19
N ASN A 335 -8.33 21.94 -14.39
CA ASN A 335 -8.30 23.38 -14.69
C ASN A 335 -7.09 23.79 -15.53
N MET A 336 -6.00 23.01 -15.50
CA MET A 336 -4.78 23.27 -16.27
C MET A 336 -4.93 22.97 -17.76
N PHE A 337 -5.65 21.90 -18.11
CA PHE A 337 -5.83 21.48 -19.49
C PHE A 337 -7.13 22.05 -20.09
N SER A 338 -7.04 22.54 -21.33
CA SER A 338 -8.19 22.90 -22.16
C SER A 338 -8.71 21.69 -22.95
N GLY A 339 -9.85 21.85 -23.63
CA GLY A 339 -10.49 20.79 -24.41
C GLY A 339 -11.66 20.10 -23.68
N THR A 340 -12.14 19.02 -24.28
CA THR A 340 -13.19 18.13 -23.75
C THR A 340 -12.72 17.43 -22.47
N MET A 341 -13.65 16.93 -21.63
CA MET A 341 -13.26 16.22 -20.39
C MET A 341 -12.43 14.97 -20.69
N GLU A 342 -12.72 14.27 -21.79
CA GLU A 342 -11.92 13.14 -22.26
C GLU A 342 -10.47 13.54 -22.57
N GLU A 343 -10.26 14.64 -23.29
CA GLU A 343 -8.92 15.16 -23.60
C GLU A 343 -8.15 15.54 -22.33
N ARG A 344 -8.82 16.20 -21.37
CA ARG A 344 -8.18 16.60 -20.09
C ARG A 344 -7.78 15.40 -19.24
N VAL A 345 -8.63 14.38 -19.15
CA VAL A 345 -8.30 13.10 -18.46
C VAL A 345 -7.12 12.43 -19.18
N SER A 346 -7.12 12.38 -20.51
CA SER A 346 -6.03 11.79 -21.31
C SER A 346 -4.70 12.51 -21.11
N HIS A 347 -4.71 13.86 -21.10
CA HIS A 347 -3.52 14.65 -20.79
C HIS A 347 -3.00 14.38 -19.37
N THR A 348 -3.91 14.25 -18.40
CA THR A 348 -3.56 13.90 -17.02
C THR A 348 -2.92 12.53 -16.92
N GLN A 349 -3.48 11.51 -17.59
CA GLN A 349 -2.89 10.18 -17.68
C GLN A 349 -1.49 10.21 -18.31
N THR A 350 -1.28 11.08 -19.30
CA THR A 350 0.03 11.29 -19.94
C THR A 350 1.04 11.90 -18.97
N VAL A 351 0.64 12.93 -18.21
CA VAL A 351 1.49 13.53 -17.16
C VAL A 351 1.83 12.51 -16.09
N GLN A 352 0.84 11.75 -15.61
CA GLN A 352 1.05 10.68 -14.64
C GLN A 352 2.07 9.66 -15.18
N ALA A 353 1.87 9.14 -16.39
CA ALA A 353 2.77 8.15 -16.99
C ALA A 353 4.21 8.70 -17.14
N ALA A 354 4.36 9.94 -17.60
CA ALA A 354 5.66 10.60 -17.69
C ALA A 354 6.35 10.72 -16.32
N LEU A 355 5.62 11.18 -15.29
CA LEU A 355 6.13 11.29 -13.93
C LEU A 355 6.54 9.93 -13.36
N MET A 356 5.77 8.89 -13.64
CA MET A 356 6.09 7.53 -13.20
C MET A 356 7.37 7.00 -13.88
N ILE A 357 7.54 7.21 -15.18
CA ILE A 357 8.77 6.84 -15.90
C ILE A 357 9.98 7.60 -15.35
N VAL A 358 9.84 8.91 -15.14
CA VAL A 358 10.91 9.74 -14.53
C VAL A 358 11.27 9.22 -13.14
N SER A 359 10.28 8.82 -12.33
CA SER A 359 10.51 8.27 -10.98
C SER A 359 11.30 6.96 -11.02
N VAL A 360 11.05 6.10 -12.01
CA VAL A 360 11.83 4.87 -12.24
C VAL A 360 13.28 5.19 -12.62
N ILE A 361 13.48 6.14 -13.55
CA ILE A 361 14.83 6.56 -13.96
C ILE A 361 15.60 7.15 -12.77
N ILE A 362 14.98 8.05 -12.00
CA ILE A 362 15.56 8.63 -10.78
C ILE A 362 15.91 7.53 -9.80
N SER A 363 15.06 6.51 -9.61
CA SER A 363 15.35 5.36 -8.74
C SER A 363 16.65 4.67 -9.15
N PHE A 364 16.86 4.42 -10.44
CA PHE A 364 18.10 3.80 -10.92
C PHE A 364 19.33 4.70 -10.73
N ILE A 365 19.21 6.00 -10.99
CA ILE A 365 20.30 6.97 -10.81
C ILE A 365 20.70 7.06 -9.33
N LEU A 366 19.72 7.22 -8.44
CA LEU A 366 19.94 7.31 -7.00
C LEU A 366 20.54 6.02 -6.45
N TYR A 367 20.01 4.86 -6.85
CA TYR A 367 20.56 3.58 -6.43
C TYR A 367 22.01 3.43 -6.90
N ARG A 368 22.31 3.72 -8.17
CA ARG A 368 23.70 3.64 -8.69
C ARG A 368 24.64 4.53 -7.88
N ARG A 369 24.21 5.73 -7.51
CA ARG A 369 24.99 6.67 -6.69
C ARG A 369 25.19 6.18 -5.25
N TRP A 370 24.20 5.48 -4.69
CA TRP A 370 24.19 5.10 -3.27
C TRP A 370 24.41 3.61 -3.01
N ARG A 371 24.62 2.77 -4.03
CA ARG A 371 24.70 1.30 -3.92
C ARG A 371 25.73 0.78 -2.91
N ASN A 372 26.80 1.55 -2.67
CA ASN A 372 27.86 1.20 -1.71
C ASN A 372 27.53 1.64 -0.27
N LYS A 373 26.44 2.37 -0.07
CA LYS A 373 26.03 2.96 1.23
C LYS A 373 24.70 2.40 1.75
N ILE A 374 23.82 1.94 0.86
CA ILE A 374 22.49 1.44 1.22
C ILE A 374 22.27 0.04 0.66
N ASN A 375 21.72 -0.86 1.47
CA ASN A 375 21.28 -2.16 0.99
C ASN A 375 20.09 -1.97 0.04
N PHE A 376 20.00 -2.77 -1.02
CA PHE A 376 18.95 -2.60 -2.03
C PHE A 376 17.53 -2.80 -1.47
N TYR A 377 17.30 -3.63 -0.44
CA TYR A 377 16.00 -3.74 0.23
C TYR A 377 15.61 -2.43 0.95
N ASP A 378 16.56 -1.84 1.66
CA ASP A 378 16.38 -0.58 2.39
C ASP A 378 16.20 0.60 1.42
N PHE A 379 16.70 0.50 0.19
CA PHE A 379 16.42 1.45 -0.88
C PHE A 379 15.03 1.23 -1.50
N LEU A 380 14.64 -0.02 -1.73
CA LEU A 380 13.39 -0.37 -2.40
C LEU A 380 12.13 0.00 -1.60
N LEU A 381 12.17 -0.08 -0.26
CA LEU A 381 11.04 0.26 0.61
C LEU A 381 10.59 1.74 0.50
N PRO A 382 11.46 2.75 0.73
CA PRO A 382 11.08 4.14 0.53
C PRO A 382 10.77 4.44 -0.94
N MET A 383 11.40 3.77 -1.91
CA MET A 383 11.05 3.93 -3.33
C MET A 383 9.68 3.35 -3.69
N LEU A 384 9.26 2.23 -3.08
CA LEU A 384 7.89 1.71 -3.20
C LEU A 384 6.89 2.78 -2.78
N TYR A 385 7.12 3.34 -1.60
CA TYR A 385 6.29 4.38 -1.04
C TYR A 385 6.25 5.65 -1.93
N ILE A 386 7.41 6.16 -2.38
CA ILE A 386 7.48 7.38 -3.23
C ILE A 386 6.72 7.15 -4.55
N ILE A 387 6.96 6.03 -5.21
CA ILE A 387 6.31 5.72 -6.50
C ILE A 387 4.80 5.61 -6.32
N MET A 388 4.32 5.00 -5.24
CA MET A 388 2.88 4.95 -4.94
C MET A 388 2.30 6.33 -4.60
N LEU A 389 3.02 7.14 -3.83
CA LEU A 389 2.61 8.52 -3.52
C LEU A 389 2.40 9.30 -4.82
N LEU A 390 3.40 9.30 -5.70
CA LEU A 390 3.32 10.02 -6.96
C LEU A 390 2.21 9.48 -7.86
N TYR A 391 2.02 8.16 -7.90
CA TYR A 391 0.93 7.54 -8.64
C TYR A 391 -0.44 8.04 -8.16
N PHE A 392 -0.73 7.99 -6.86
CA PHE A 392 -2.04 8.43 -6.34
C PHE A 392 -2.20 9.95 -6.38
N MET A 393 -1.14 10.72 -6.14
CA MET A 393 -1.21 12.18 -6.23
C MET A 393 -1.53 12.67 -7.63
N THR A 394 -1.20 11.91 -8.68
CA THR A 394 -1.36 12.34 -10.08
C THR A 394 -2.37 11.54 -10.90
N ALA A 395 -2.97 10.50 -10.33
CA ALA A 395 -4.01 9.75 -10.99
C ALA A 395 -5.28 10.60 -11.19
N PRO A 396 -5.97 10.46 -12.33
CA PRO A 396 -7.17 11.25 -12.64
C PRO A 396 -8.37 10.88 -11.77
N LEU A 397 -8.38 9.68 -11.18
CA LEU A 397 -9.43 9.19 -10.30
C LEU A 397 -8.80 8.46 -9.11
N VAL A 398 -8.94 9.03 -7.91
CA VAL A 398 -8.41 8.45 -6.68
C VAL A 398 -9.39 8.65 -5.53
N PHE A 399 -9.81 7.54 -4.94
CA PHE A 399 -10.61 7.56 -3.73
C PHE A 399 -9.72 7.72 -2.50
N ARG A 400 -10.19 8.47 -1.50
CA ARG A 400 -9.43 8.72 -0.26
C ARG A 400 -9.06 7.42 0.45
N TYR A 401 -9.90 6.38 0.45
CA TYR A 401 -9.55 5.10 1.09
C TYR A 401 -8.31 4.41 0.50
N TYR A 402 -7.94 4.64 -0.77
CA TYR A 402 -6.72 4.05 -1.35
C TYR A 402 -5.44 4.40 -0.58
N TYR A 403 -5.45 5.53 0.12
CA TYR A 403 -4.33 5.97 0.94
C TYR A 403 -4.17 5.19 2.26
N LEU A 404 -5.12 4.32 2.65
CA LEU A 404 -4.90 3.37 3.76
C LEU A 404 -3.67 2.49 3.48
N THR A 405 -3.52 2.06 2.22
CA THR A 405 -2.36 1.32 1.74
C THR A 405 -1.07 2.12 1.92
N MET A 406 -1.10 3.41 1.59
CA MET A 406 0.04 4.30 1.76
C MET A 406 0.44 4.48 3.23
N LEU A 407 -0.53 4.74 4.12
CA LEU A 407 -0.31 4.89 5.55
C LEU A 407 0.24 3.60 6.19
N THR A 408 -0.16 2.46 5.66
CA THR A 408 0.35 1.16 6.10
C THR A 408 1.83 0.99 5.74
N ILE A 409 2.22 1.35 4.52
CA ILE A 409 3.63 1.32 4.09
C ILE A 409 4.47 2.34 4.86
N SER A 410 3.98 3.58 5.06
CA SER A 410 4.71 4.55 5.88
C SER A 410 4.81 4.13 7.34
N GLY A 411 3.81 3.46 7.89
CA GLY A 411 3.88 2.83 9.22
C GLY A 411 5.04 1.82 9.33
N VAL A 412 5.21 0.96 8.32
CA VAL A 412 6.35 0.03 8.26
C VAL A 412 7.68 0.77 8.09
N LEU A 413 7.72 1.81 7.25
CA LEU A 413 8.93 2.62 7.04
C LEU A 413 9.36 3.32 8.34
N CYS A 414 8.40 3.88 9.09
CA CYS A 414 8.64 4.43 10.43
C CYS A 414 9.13 3.35 11.40
N GLY A 415 8.48 2.19 11.43
CA GLY A 415 8.92 1.05 12.24
C GLY A 415 10.35 0.63 11.91
N LYS A 416 10.72 0.62 10.63
CA LYS A 416 12.08 0.33 10.17
C LYS A 416 13.08 1.37 10.69
N ILE A 417 12.76 2.67 10.67
CA ILE A 417 13.61 3.71 11.27
C ILE A 417 13.83 3.47 12.76
N LEU A 418 12.77 3.13 13.50
CA LEU A 418 12.85 2.85 14.93
C LEU A 418 13.70 1.62 15.24
N LEU A 419 13.57 0.59 14.41
CA LEU A 419 14.35 -0.64 14.53
C LEU A 419 15.82 -0.42 14.09
N ASP A 420 16.11 0.51 13.18
CA ASP A 420 17.50 0.76 12.78
C ASP A 420 18.19 1.81 13.68
N ALA A 421 17.44 2.62 14.43
CA ALA A 421 17.99 3.70 15.26
C ALA A 421 18.97 3.22 16.36
N HIS A 422 19.00 1.92 16.65
CA HIS A 422 19.80 1.32 17.70
C HIS A 422 21.12 0.66 17.25
N PHE A 423 21.49 0.70 15.97
CA PHE A 423 22.82 0.26 15.55
C PHE A 423 23.90 1.17 16.17
N LYS A 424 24.72 0.60 17.07
CA LYS A 424 25.85 1.31 17.68
C LYS A 424 26.89 1.59 16.60
N HIS A 425 27.42 2.82 16.57
CA HIS A 425 28.71 3.07 15.95
C HIS A 425 29.72 2.16 16.65
N SER A 426 30.23 1.18 15.92
CA SER A 426 31.50 0.55 16.28
C SER A 426 32.52 1.67 16.26
N LYS A 427 32.82 2.27 17.43
CA LYS A 427 34.07 3.00 17.57
C LYS A 427 35.14 2.01 17.14
N SER A 428 35.85 2.32 16.06
CA SER A 428 37.10 1.65 15.79
C SER A 428 38.02 2.05 16.93
N ASP A 429 37.96 1.30 18.04
CA ASP A 429 39.04 1.26 19.00
C ASP A 429 40.17 0.50 18.31
N SER A 430 40.75 1.13 17.28
CA SER A 430 42.07 0.79 16.77
C SER A 430 43.06 1.39 17.75
N THR A 431 43.32 0.64 18.81
CA THR A 431 44.65 0.58 19.39
C THR A 431 45.64 0.22 18.28
N SER A 432 46.39 1.22 17.82
CA SER A 432 47.81 1.13 17.47
C SER A 432 48.32 2.52 17.14
#